data_AF-A0A084FWS4-F1
#
_entry.id   AF-A0A084FWS4-F1
#
_cell.length_a   1.000
_cell.length_b   1.000
_cell.length_c   1.000
_cell.angle_alpha   90.00
_cell.angle_beta   90.00
_cell.angle_gamma   90.00
#
_symmetry.space_group_name_H-M   'P 1'
#
loop_
_entity.id
_entity.type
_entity.pdbx_description
1 polymer ?
#
loop_
_entity_poly.entity_id
_entity_poly.type
_entity_poly.pdbx_seq_one_letter_code
_entity_poly.pdbx_strand_id
1 'polypeptide(L)'
;MRPLVLSLGLVGLIGPAMAVAPLVDLGYTRLQGVSQQSGVTQWLGVRYAAPPVGELRFSAPIDPPATEQVVDATQFKPICLPRSPNDFTMQPNRRFTVSEDCLYLNIFAPTAATTESPVPVMYFIPGGGFESNSNANFNGSALARFGDIVVVQVNYRVGPFGFLQSEEVKERGSLNNGLKDLIQGLKWLQAHISGFGGNPDQVVMAGDSAGATSIALLLSAFADNDPNLFKGVIMESVSLATVRSMSQGQEQYTCLVSAAGCFSSADTFACLRSVNASALQTQNCQFNPHLDDDLVPAPMLDRFAEGKYLRVPTIAGSCTDEGTKGVPRDTDTVEAALKFVNDQASGALSDDSLALIRETYIDVEQPVFNNSGRLWRQLANAHGDFRAHCVTAKLQDAQARDGVLTWNYRYGVLDEEQEELGFGAYHTVELNGVFGPNNTDGAPPKSYSTSNAPIVPVTMAYWAKFVRSLDPNAETADFVTQVERADMPTWMPWTTDAKQRLLFQTGNTKMEEMPRTQQDNCAILDAMLPAIETPSEAKGAVQLRQVTDAAGASEGGDNLPVQSGGVVAMGRQFPGVTQVVGTCLAVLFLV
;
A
#
# COMPACT_ATOMS: atom_id res chain seq x y z
N MET A 1 -60.99 49.08 25.00
CA MET A 1 -60.80 48.01 24.02
C MET A 1 -59.39 48.14 23.46
N ARG A 2 -58.48 47.21 23.79
CA ARG A 2 -57.14 47.11 23.19
C ARG A 2 -57.14 45.83 22.34
N PRO A 3 -56.64 45.83 21.09
CA PRO A 3 -56.61 44.63 20.29
C PRO A 3 -55.42 43.76 20.69
N LEU A 4 -55.69 42.46 20.83
CA LEU A 4 -54.70 41.41 21.06
C LEU A 4 -54.07 41.08 19.69
N VAL A 5 -52.76 41.27 19.54
CA VAL A 5 -52.01 40.82 18.37
C VAL A 5 -51.60 39.36 18.61
N LEU A 6 -52.11 38.46 17.78
CA LEU A 6 -51.78 37.04 17.82
C LEU A 6 -50.54 36.80 16.93
N SER A 7 -49.40 36.52 17.55
CA SER A 7 -48.18 36.12 16.85
C SER A 7 -48.29 34.64 16.45
N LEU A 8 -48.41 34.35 15.14
CA LEU A 8 -48.28 32.99 14.63
C LEU A 8 -46.79 32.60 14.65
N GLY A 9 -46.41 31.69 15.54
CA GLY A 9 -45.12 31.00 15.50
C GLY A 9 -45.13 29.98 14.38
N LEU A 10 -44.22 30.14 13.42
CA LEU A 10 -43.97 29.15 12.37
C LEU A 10 -43.18 27.98 12.99
N VAL A 11 -43.88 26.89 13.33
CA VAL A 11 -43.23 25.63 13.70
C VAL A 11 -42.72 24.98 12.42
N GLY A 12 -41.42 25.09 12.16
CA GLY A 12 -40.76 24.32 11.12
C GLY A 12 -40.87 22.83 11.45
N LEU A 13 -41.56 22.07 10.59
CA LEU A 13 -41.54 20.62 10.60
C LEU A 13 -40.13 20.18 10.16
N ILE A 14 -39.26 19.91 11.13
CA ILE A 14 -38.05 19.12 10.90
C ILE A 14 -38.54 17.70 10.64
N GLY A 15 -38.55 17.27 9.38
CA GLY A 15 -38.82 15.89 9.01
C GLY A 15 -37.78 14.98 9.68
N PRO A 16 -38.14 13.76 10.10
CA PRO A 16 -37.15 12.83 10.63
C PRO A 16 -36.17 12.49 9.50
N ALA A 17 -34.89 12.89 9.66
CA ALA A 17 -33.82 12.44 8.79
C ALA A 17 -33.79 10.90 8.84
N MET A 18 -34.12 10.26 7.72
CA MET A 18 -34.18 8.81 7.65
C MET A 18 -32.77 8.25 7.45
N ALA A 19 -32.33 7.41 8.39
CA ALA A 19 -31.18 6.51 8.23
C ALA A 19 -31.19 5.83 6.85
N VAL A 20 -30.02 5.66 6.23
CA VAL A 20 -29.92 4.90 4.97
C VAL A 20 -30.51 3.51 5.18
N ALA A 21 -31.52 3.17 4.37
CA ALA A 21 -32.14 1.86 4.41
C ALA A 21 -31.11 0.79 3.97
N PRO A 22 -31.11 -0.42 4.55
CA PRO A 22 -30.23 -1.50 4.10
C PRO A 22 -30.40 -1.87 2.63
N LEU A 23 -31.55 -1.57 2.03
CA LEU A 23 -31.79 -1.68 0.60
C LEU A 23 -31.35 -0.38 -0.10
N VAL A 24 -30.29 -0.46 -0.91
CA VAL A 24 -29.74 0.68 -1.66
C VAL A 24 -29.96 0.44 -3.16
N ASP A 25 -30.50 1.45 -3.86
CA ASP A 25 -30.66 1.44 -5.31
C ASP A 25 -29.57 2.26 -5.97
N LEU A 26 -28.77 1.62 -6.82
CA LEU A 26 -27.64 2.23 -7.54
C LEU A 26 -27.98 2.53 -9.01
N GLY A 27 -29.23 2.32 -9.42
CA GLY A 27 -29.69 2.42 -10.80
C GLY A 27 -29.35 1.19 -11.63
N TYR A 28 -28.08 0.72 -11.61
CA TYR A 28 -27.68 -0.51 -12.32
C TYR A 28 -28.00 -1.79 -11.55
N THR A 29 -28.20 -1.69 -10.22
CA THR A 29 -28.53 -2.82 -9.34
C THR A 29 -29.16 -2.32 -8.05
N ARG A 30 -29.86 -3.21 -7.35
CA ARG A 30 -30.36 -2.98 -5.99
C ARG A 30 -29.65 -3.93 -5.03
N LEU A 31 -29.09 -3.39 -3.94
CA LEU A 31 -28.28 -4.16 -3.00
C LEU A 31 -28.97 -4.24 -1.64
N GLN A 32 -29.16 -5.45 -1.14
CA GLN A 32 -29.67 -5.69 0.20
C GLN A 32 -28.51 -5.95 1.15
N GLY A 33 -28.17 -4.94 1.97
CA GLY A 33 -27.23 -5.06 3.08
C GLY A 33 -27.89 -5.55 4.36
N VAL A 34 -27.16 -5.47 5.48
CA VAL A 34 -27.64 -5.85 6.81
C VAL A 34 -27.23 -4.83 7.87
N SER A 35 -28.21 -4.32 8.62
CA SER A 35 -27.95 -3.51 9.81
C SER A 35 -27.56 -4.40 10.99
N GLN A 36 -26.48 -4.05 11.65
CA GLN A 36 -25.95 -4.74 12.82
C GLN A 36 -26.42 -4.05 14.10
N GLN A 37 -26.52 -4.81 15.20
CA GLN A 37 -26.79 -4.25 16.54
C GLN A 37 -25.69 -3.28 17.01
N SER A 38 -24.51 -3.35 16.38
CA SER A 38 -23.41 -2.42 16.61
C SER A 38 -23.68 -1.00 16.10
N GLY A 39 -24.82 -0.72 15.44
CA GLY A 39 -25.10 0.61 14.88
C GLY A 39 -24.35 0.89 13.56
N VAL A 40 -23.95 -0.18 12.86
CA VAL A 40 -23.35 -0.14 11.52
C VAL A 40 -24.23 -0.93 10.56
N THR A 41 -24.40 -0.42 9.35
CA THR A 41 -24.97 -1.20 8.24
C THR A 41 -23.86 -1.58 7.29
N GLN A 42 -23.86 -2.84 6.86
CA GLN A 42 -22.83 -3.39 5.98
C GLN A 42 -23.42 -3.89 4.65
N TRP A 43 -22.67 -3.67 3.58
CA TRP A 43 -22.89 -4.21 2.25
C TRP A 43 -21.59 -4.87 1.79
N LEU A 44 -21.56 -6.20 1.84
CA LEU A 44 -20.40 -7.02 1.53
C LEU A 44 -20.56 -7.62 0.13
N GLY A 45 -19.51 -7.58 -0.68
CA GLY A 45 -19.54 -8.16 -2.03
C GLY A 45 -20.21 -7.28 -3.08
N VAL A 46 -20.06 -5.95 -2.98
CA VAL A 46 -20.62 -4.98 -3.93
C VAL A 46 -19.77 -4.96 -5.20
N ARG A 47 -20.34 -5.36 -6.35
CA ARG A 47 -19.60 -5.39 -7.61
C ARG A 47 -19.40 -3.97 -8.16
N TYR A 48 -18.15 -3.52 -8.26
CA TYR A 48 -17.82 -2.19 -8.80
C TYR A 48 -17.33 -2.21 -10.26
N ALA A 49 -17.05 -3.40 -10.80
CA ALA A 49 -16.63 -3.62 -12.18
C ALA A 49 -17.12 -4.98 -12.70
N ALA A 50 -17.19 -5.12 -14.03
CA ALA A 50 -17.52 -6.40 -14.65
C ALA A 50 -16.50 -7.50 -14.27
N PRO A 51 -16.91 -8.78 -14.18
CA PRO A 51 -15.98 -9.89 -13.94
C PRO A 51 -14.84 -9.87 -14.98
N PRO A 52 -13.56 -9.80 -14.57
CA PRO A 52 -12.43 -9.70 -15.50
C PRO A 52 -12.02 -11.07 -16.06
N VAL A 53 -13.01 -11.86 -16.51
CA VAL A 53 -12.85 -13.24 -17.00
C VAL A 53 -12.99 -13.31 -18.52
N GLY A 54 -12.49 -14.40 -19.12
CA GLY A 54 -12.60 -14.62 -20.57
C GLY A 54 -11.94 -13.49 -21.36
N GLU A 55 -12.69 -12.82 -22.24
CA GLU A 55 -12.16 -11.70 -23.04
C GLU A 55 -11.79 -10.46 -22.21
N LEU A 56 -12.35 -10.32 -21.00
CA LEU A 56 -11.96 -9.26 -20.07
C LEU A 56 -10.70 -9.59 -19.27
N ARG A 57 -10.17 -10.81 -19.38
CA ARG A 57 -8.87 -11.17 -18.80
C ARG A 57 -7.78 -10.33 -19.46
N PHE A 58 -6.94 -9.72 -18.61
CA PHE A 58 -5.88 -8.77 -18.99
C PHE A 58 -6.39 -7.48 -19.66
N SER A 59 -7.68 -7.15 -19.52
CA SER A 59 -8.27 -5.91 -20.01
C SER A 59 -8.52 -4.93 -18.87
N ALA A 60 -8.61 -3.64 -19.18
CA ALA A 60 -8.98 -2.62 -18.21
C ALA A 60 -10.36 -2.94 -17.61
N PRO A 61 -10.60 -2.66 -16.32
CA PRO A 61 -11.92 -2.86 -15.74
C PRO A 61 -12.94 -1.95 -16.44
N ILE A 62 -14.16 -2.46 -16.58
CA ILE A 62 -15.30 -1.73 -17.12
C ILE A 62 -16.45 -1.74 -16.12
N ASP A 63 -17.42 -0.87 -16.33
CA ASP A 63 -18.59 -0.74 -15.46
C ASP A 63 -19.29 -2.09 -15.22
N PRO A 64 -19.85 -2.29 -14.02
CA PRO A 64 -20.50 -3.54 -13.66
C PRO A 64 -21.76 -3.77 -14.52
N PRO A 65 -22.07 -5.03 -14.89
CA PRO A 65 -23.28 -5.33 -15.64
C PRO A 65 -24.52 -4.97 -14.82
N ALA A 66 -25.51 -4.37 -15.48
CA ALA A 66 -26.79 -4.06 -14.86
C ALA A 66 -27.61 -5.33 -14.58
N THR A 67 -28.35 -5.33 -13.49
CA THR A 67 -29.29 -6.39 -13.10
C THR A 67 -30.53 -5.80 -12.45
N GLU A 68 -31.69 -6.29 -12.83
CA GLU A 68 -32.97 -5.90 -12.20
C GLU A 68 -33.19 -6.63 -10.86
N GLN A 69 -32.45 -7.70 -10.59
CA GLN A 69 -32.59 -8.48 -9.37
C GLN A 69 -31.97 -7.76 -8.18
N VAL A 70 -32.61 -7.89 -7.01
CA VAL A 70 -32.00 -7.47 -5.75
C VAL A 70 -30.87 -8.44 -5.42
N VAL A 71 -29.66 -7.92 -5.29
CA VAL A 71 -28.46 -8.69 -4.94
C VAL A 71 -28.32 -8.71 -3.43
N ASP A 72 -28.14 -9.90 -2.87
CA ASP A 72 -27.77 -10.09 -1.47
C ASP A 72 -26.31 -9.65 -1.26
N ALA A 73 -26.13 -8.59 -0.47
CA ALA A 73 -24.85 -8.01 -0.11
C ALA A 73 -24.54 -8.24 1.39
N THR A 74 -24.87 -9.42 1.93
CA THR A 74 -24.62 -9.75 3.35
C THR A 74 -23.39 -10.62 3.58
N GLN A 75 -22.70 -11.05 2.51
CA GLN A 75 -21.56 -11.96 2.58
C GLN A 75 -20.40 -11.47 1.70
N PHE A 76 -19.18 -11.67 2.19
CA PHE A 76 -17.99 -11.43 1.38
C PHE A 76 -18.01 -12.28 0.11
N LYS A 77 -17.58 -11.68 -0.99
CA LYS A 77 -17.31 -12.37 -2.26
C LYS A 77 -15.83 -12.74 -2.34
N PRO A 78 -15.44 -13.62 -3.28
CA PRO A 78 -14.05 -14.03 -3.41
C PRO A 78 -13.10 -12.84 -3.58
N ILE A 79 -11.93 -12.94 -2.96
CA ILE A 79 -10.80 -12.06 -3.24
C ILE A 79 -10.11 -12.51 -4.54
N CYS A 80 -9.23 -11.67 -5.07
CA CYS A 80 -8.58 -11.97 -6.34
C CYS A 80 -7.59 -13.13 -6.20
N LEU A 81 -7.53 -13.95 -7.26
CA LEU A 81 -6.66 -15.12 -7.30
C LEU A 81 -5.19 -14.67 -7.16
N PRO A 82 -4.45 -15.17 -6.14
CA PRO A 82 -3.08 -14.75 -5.91
C PRO A 82 -2.14 -15.33 -6.97
N ARG A 83 -0.95 -14.76 -7.11
CA ARG A 83 0.08 -15.23 -8.04
C ARG A 83 0.45 -16.69 -7.79
N SER A 84 0.69 -17.07 -6.54
CA SER A 84 1.18 -18.42 -6.19
C SER A 84 0.03 -19.35 -5.83
N PRO A 85 0.03 -20.61 -6.33
CA PRO A 85 -0.94 -21.62 -5.89
C PRO A 85 -0.73 -22.06 -4.42
N ASN A 86 0.43 -21.72 -3.83
CA ASN A 86 0.77 -22.03 -2.43
C ASN A 86 0.60 -20.82 -1.50
N ASP A 87 0.04 -19.72 -1.99
CA ASP A 87 -0.24 -18.56 -1.16
C ASP A 87 -1.21 -18.92 -0.02
N PHE A 88 -1.03 -18.36 1.18
CA PHE A 88 -1.86 -18.70 2.34
C PHE A 88 -3.35 -18.37 2.13
N THR A 89 -3.65 -17.37 1.28
CA THR A 89 -5.04 -17.00 0.93
C THR A 89 -5.75 -18.06 0.08
N MET A 90 -5.01 -19.01 -0.50
CA MET A 90 -5.58 -20.16 -1.20
C MET A 90 -6.27 -21.14 -0.26
N GLN A 91 -6.02 -21.07 1.05
CA GLN A 91 -6.69 -21.91 2.05
C GLN A 91 -8.06 -21.30 2.41
N PRO A 92 -9.18 -21.91 1.98
CA PRO A 92 -10.48 -21.29 2.16
C PRO A 92 -10.85 -21.17 3.64
N ASN A 93 -11.34 -20.00 4.03
CA ASN A 93 -11.86 -19.75 5.37
C ASN A 93 -13.02 -18.74 5.32
N ARG A 94 -13.51 -18.29 6.48
CA ARG A 94 -14.65 -17.35 6.55
C ARG A 94 -14.40 -15.99 5.86
N ARG A 95 -13.14 -15.63 5.62
CA ARG A 95 -12.71 -14.38 4.97
C ARG A 95 -12.21 -14.59 3.56
N PHE A 96 -11.53 -15.71 3.30
CA PHE A 96 -10.91 -15.95 2.00
C PHE A 96 -11.61 -17.10 1.29
N THR A 97 -12.22 -16.75 0.16
CA THR A 97 -12.31 -17.62 -1.00
C THR A 97 -11.65 -16.86 -2.15
N VAL A 98 -11.13 -17.57 -3.15
CA VAL A 98 -10.37 -16.94 -4.25
C VAL A 98 -11.07 -17.22 -5.58
N SER A 99 -11.09 -16.22 -6.46
CA SER A 99 -11.65 -16.32 -7.81
C SER A 99 -11.01 -15.29 -8.73
N GLU A 100 -11.12 -15.51 -10.05
CA GLU A 100 -10.84 -14.47 -11.04
C GLU A 100 -11.96 -13.43 -11.09
N ASP A 101 -13.22 -13.84 -10.86
CA ASP A 101 -14.31 -12.90 -10.60
C ASP A 101 -14.20 -12.39 -9.16
N CYS A 102 -13.49 -11.28 -8.98
CA CYS A 102 -13.10 -10.77 -7.67
C CYS A 102 -13.25 -9.26 -7.47
N LEU A 103 -13.69 -8.49 -8.48
CA LEU A 103 -13.78 -7.03 -8.44
C LEU A 103 -15.00 -6.56 -7.61
N TYR A 104 -14.84 -6.68 -6.30
CA TYR A 104 -15.84 -6.35 -5.29
C TYR A 104 -15.32 -5.32 -4.28
N LEU A 105 -16.26 -4.54 -3.75
CA LEU A 105 -16.11 -3.67 -2.59
C LEU A 105 -16.86 -4.24 -1.39
N ASN A 106 -16.43 -3.86 -0.19
CA ASN A 106 -17.20 -4.04 1.03
C ASN A 106 -17.37 -2.69 1.72
N ILE A 107 -18.60 -2.33 2.09
CA ILE A 107 -18.96 -1.03 2.64
C ILE A 107 -19.51 -1.21 4.05
N PHE A 108 -18.96 -0.43 4.99
CA PHE A 108 -19.41 -0.36 6.39
C PHE A 108 -19.72 1.10 6.70
N ALA A 109 -20.99 1.40 6.98
CA ALA A 109 -21.43 2.77 7.26
C ALA A 109 -22.14 2.85 8.62
N PRO A 110 -22.00 3.95 9.38
CA PRO A 110 -22.84 4.21 10.55
C PRO A 110 -24.32 4.12 10.16
N THR A 111 -25.13 3.38 10.90
CA THR A 111 -26.57 3.22 10.57
C THR A 111 -27.31 4.56 10.58
N ALA A 112 -26.83 5.55 11.33
CA ALA A 112 -27.42 6.88 11.38
C ALA A 112 -27.03 7.79 10.21
N ALA A 113 -26.05 7.39 9.38
CA ALA A 113 -25.68 8.15 8.19
C ALA A 113 -26.87 8.24 7.22
N THR A 114 -27.00 9.38 6.55
CA THR A 114 -28.10 9.64 5.60
C THR A 114 -27.57 10.31 4.35
N THR A 115 -28.36 10.32 3.28
CA THR A 115 -28.05 11.06 2.05
C THR A 115 -28.02 12.58 2.26
N GLU A 116 -28.71 13.10 3.29
CA GLU A 116 -28.77 14.53 3.62
C GLU A 116 -27.69 14.97 4.61
N SER A 117 -27.08 14.02 5.31
CA SER A 117 -25.96 14.23 6.23
C SER A 117 -24.91 13.15 5.98
N PRO A 118 -24.27 13.18 4.79
CA PRO A 118 -23.30 12.17 4.42
C PRO A 118 -22.01 12.34 5.23
N VAL A 119 -21.39 11.21 5.62
CA VAL A 119 -20.16 11.21 6.41
C VAL A 119 -18.93 10.93 5.54
N PRO A 120 -17.72 11.38 5.94
CA PRO A 120 -16.48 11.13 5.21
C PRO A 120 -16.21 9.64 4.94
N VAL A 121 -15.48 9.36 3.87
CA VAL A 121 -15.24 8.00 3.37
C VAL A 121 -13.75 7.65 3.44
N MET A 122 -13.42 6.53 4.06
CA MET A 122 -12.11 5.90 3.93
C MET A 122 -12.16 4.78 2.89
N TYR A 123 -11.35 4.88 1.83
CA TYR A 123 -11.19 3.85 0.81
C TYR A 123 -9.91 3.06 1.07
N PHE A 124 -10.05 1.88 1.68
CA PHE A 124 -8.96 1.02 2.12
C PHE A 124 -8.52 0.03 1.03
N ILE A 125 -7.23 0.08 0.71
CA ILE A 125 -6.56 -0.73 -0.31
C ILE A 125 -5.65 -1.75 0.40
N PRO A 126 -5.91 -3.05 0.28
CA PRO A 126 -5.13 -4.06 0.99
C PRO A 126 -3.72 -4.23 0.40
N GLY A 127 -2.78 -4.59 1.27
CA GLY A 127 -1.44 -5.04 0.89
C GLY A 127 -1.41 -6.46 0.29
N GLY A 128 -0.20 -7.04 0.30
CA GLY A 128 0.11 -8.37 -0.27
C GLY A 128 1.11 -8.36 -1.43
N GLY A 129 1.98 -7.34 -1.48
CA GLY A 129 3.12 -7.30 -2.40
C GLY A 129 2.76 -7.27 -3.89
N PHE A 130 1.53 -6.88 -4.24
CA PHE A 130 0.95 -7.02 -5.59
C PHE A 130 0.74 -8.46 -6.06
N GLU A 131 0.95 -9.45 -5.18
CA GLU A 131 0.88 -10.88 -5.50
C GLU A 131 -0.33 -11.57 -4.86
N SER A 132 -0.90 -10.99 -3.81
CA SER A 132 -2.10 -11.46 -3.13
C SER A 132 -2.86 -10.29 -2.51
N ASN A 133 -4.12 -10.50 -2.14
CA ASN A 133 -4.88 -9.55 -1.34
C ASN A 133 -4.82 -9.97 0.14
N SER A 134 -3.66 -9.81 0.77
CA SER A 134 -3.32 -10.41 2.07
C SER A 134 -4.14 -9.88 3.25
N ASN A 135 -4.67 -8.66 3.13
CA ASN A 135 -5.36 -7.93 4.20
C ASN A 135 -6.81 -7.61 3.81
N ALA A 136 -7.39 -8.34 2.85
CA ALA A 136 -8.76 -8.11 2.36
C ALA A 136 -9.84 -8.63 3.33
N ASN A 137 -11.04 -8.04 3.28
CA ASN A 137 -12.19 -8.44 4.10
C ASN A 137 -12.00 -8.25 5.62
N PHE A 138 -11.24 -7.22 6.06
CA PHE A 138 -11.31 -6.77 7.46
C PHE A 138 -12.74 -6.33 7.82
N ASN A 139 -13.12 -6.40 9.08
CA ASN A 139 -14.42 -5.86 9.50
C ASN A 139 -14.31 -4.36 9.81
N GLY A 140 -14.77 -3.51 8.89
CA GLY A 140 -14.72 -2.05 9.07
C GLY A 140 -15.66 -1.50 10.16
N SER A 141 -16.53 -2.32 10.76
CA SER A 141 -17.60 -1.84 11.64
C SER A 141 -17.13 -1.06 12.87
N ALA A 142 -16.06 -1.52 13.53
CA ALA A 142 -15.57 -0.82 14.72
C ALA A 142 -15.04 0.58 14.38
N LEU A 143 -14.23 0.68 13.33
CA LEU A 143 -13.69 1.95 12.85
C LEU A 143 -14.78 2.87 12.30
N ALA A 144 -15.72 2.34 11.49
CA ALA A 144 -16.84 3.10 10.96
C ALA A 144 -17.68 3.74 12.07
N ARG A 145 -18.03 2.96 13.10
CA ARG A 145 -18.78 3.45 14.26
C ARG A 145 -17.96 4.44 15.08
N PHE A 146 -16.70 4.11 15.36
CA PHE A 146 -15.84 4.90 16.23
C PHE A 146 -15.54 6.27 15.63
N GLY A 147 -15.23 6.30 14.34
CA GLY A 147 -14.86 7.51 13.62
C GLY A 147 -16.03 8.28 13.04
N ASP A 148 -17.25 7.72 13.05
CA ASP A 148 -18.39 8.24 12.29
C ASP A 148 -18.01 8.47 10.81
N ILE A 149 -17.48 7.42 10.18
CA ILE A 149 -17.02 7.43 8.78
C ILE A 149 -17.54 6.21 8.04
N VAL A 150 -17.68 6.30 6.72
CA VAL A 150 -17.85 5.12 5.87
C VAL A 150 -16.49 4.48 5.64
N VAL A 151 -16.37 3.18 5.89
CA VAL A 151 -15.19 2.40 5.53
C VAL A 151 -15.51 1.53 4.33
N VAL A 152 -14.78 1.73 3.23
CA VAL A 152 -14.87 0.93 2.01
C VAL A 152 -13.59 0.14 1.84
N GLN A 153 -13.69 -1.16 1.59
CA GLN A 153 -12.55 -2.00 1.22
C GLN A 153 -12.67 -2.42 -0.22
N VAL A 154 -11.54 -2.50 -0.93
CA VAL A 154 -11.50 -2.90 -2.33
C VAL A 154 -10.64 -4.15 -2.55
N ASN A 155 -11.15 -5.06 -3.38
CA ASN A 155 -10.34 -6.07 -4.05
C ASN A 155 -9.87 -5.52 -5.41
N TYR A 156 -8.60 -5.72 -5.74
CA TYR A 156 -8.02 -5.42 -7.06
C TYR A 156 -7.25 -6.63 -7.58
N ARG A 157 -7.11 -6.77 -8.91
CA ARG A 157 -6.34 -7.87 -9.50
C ARG A 157 -4.86 -7.75 -9.13
N VAL A 158 -4.27 -8.90 -8.81
CA VAL A 158 -2.87 -9.07 -8.40
C VAL A 158 -2.16 -10.07 -9.33
N GLY A 159 -0.85 -10.20 -9.17
CA GLY A 159 -0.03 -11.15 -9.90
C GLY A 159 -0.19 -11.01 -11.43
N PRO A 160 -0.27 -12.13 -12.18
CA PRO A 160 -0.41 -12.09 -13.63
C PRO A 160 -1.74 -11.47 -14.09
N PHE A 161 -2.78 -11.47 -13.24
CA PHE A 161 -4.09 -10.94 -13.61
C PHE A 161 -4.12 -9.41 -13.61
N GLY A 162 -3.35 -8.79 -12.71
CA GLY A 162 -3.28 -7.34 -12.55
C GLY A 162 -2.12 -6.68 -13.28
N PHE A 163 -1.00 -7.38 -13.44
CA PHE A 163 0.30 -6.76 -13.72
C PHE A 163 1.14 -7.50 -14.79
N LEU A 164 0.48 -8.18 -15.73
CA LEU A 164 1.14 -8.74 -16.90
C LEU A 164 1.49 -7.64 -17.91
N GLN A 165 2.74 -7.58 -18.35
CA GLN A 165 3.24 -6.58 -19.30
C GLN A 165 3.86 -7.26 -20.52
N SER A 166 3.43 -6.87 -21.73
CA SER A 166 4.11 -7.19 -22.99
C SER A 166 3.52 -6.36 -24.13
N GLU A 167 4.13 -6.40 -25.32
CA GLU A 167 3.54 -5.77 -26.50
C GLU A 167 2.20 -6.44 -26.87
N GLU A 168 2.07 -7.76 -26.75
CA GLU A 168 0.80 -8.46 -27.00
C GLU A 168 -0.32 -8.00 -26.06
N VAL A 169 0.00 -7.77 -24.78
CA VAL A 169 -0.96 -7.22 -23.81
C VAL A 169 -1.30 -5.78 -24.13
N LYS A 170 -0.32 -4.95 -24.52
CA LYS A 170 -0.53 -3.55 -24.91
C LYS A 170 -1.44 -3.42 -26.13
N GLU A 171 -1.26 -4.29 -27.13
CA GLU A 171 -2.04 -4.25 -28.38
C GLU A 171 -3.48 -4.74 -28.22
N ARG A 172 -3.72 -5.75 -27.37
CA ARG A 172 -5.01 -6.49 -27.33
C ARG A 172 -5.69 -6.52 -25.97
N GLY A 173 -5.08 -5.95 -24.95
CA GLY A 173 -5.57 -5.89 -23.58
C GLY A 173 -5.34 -4.51 -22.98
N SER A 174 -4.81 -4.49 -21.75
CA SER A 174 -4.45 -3.28 -21.04
C SER A 174 -3.37 -3.59 -20.01
N LEU A 175 -2.58 -2.57 -19.73
CA LEU A 175 -1.45 -2.55 -18.82
C LEU A 175 -1.86 -2.00 -17.44
N ASN A 176 -1.12 -2.37 -16.38
CA ASN A 176 -1.35 -1.94 -15.00
C ASN A 176 -2.81 -2.09 -14.53
N ASN A 177 -3.46 -3.20 -14.89
CA ASN A 177 -4.87 -3.43 -14.61
C ASN A 177 -5.21 -3.45 -13.12
N GLY A 178 -4.31 -3.91 -12.25
CA GLY A 178 -4.49 -3.83 -10.79
C GLY A 178 -4.60 -2.40 -10.27
N LEU A 179 -3.83 -1.45 -10.82
CA LEU A 179 -3.99 -0.02 -10.49
C LEU A 179 -5.29 0.55 -11.10
N LYS A 180 -5.63 0.16 -12.33
CA LYS A 180 -6.88 0.58 -12.98
C LYS A 180 -8.12 0.09 -12.24
N ASP A 181 -8.06 -1.09 -11.62
CA ASP A 181 -9.11 -1.62 -10.74
C ASP A 181 -9.36 -0.68 -9.55
N LEU A 182 -8.29 -0.20 -8.90
CA LEU A 182 -8.39 0.78 -7.81
C LEU A 182 -9.03 2.09 -8.27
N ILE A 183 -8.66 2.58 -9.45
CA ILE A 183 -9.24 3.79 -10.07
C ILE A 183 -10.71 3.58 -10.39
N GLN A 184 -11.09 2.41 -10.94
CA GLN A 184 -12.49 2.10 -11.25
C GLN A 184 -13.33 2.01 -9.96
N GLY A 185 -12.79 1.45 -8.88
CA GLY A 185 -13.43 1.46 -7.57
C GLY A 185 -13.66 2.88 -7.04
N LEU A 186 -12.68 3.78 -7.18
CA LEU A 186 -12.83 5.19 -6.82
C LEU A 186 -13.88 5.91 -7.67
N LYS A 187 -13.90 5.68 -8.99
CA LYS A 187 -14.93 6.23 -9.89
C LYS A 187 -16.33 5.74 -9.50
N TRP A 188 -16.45 4.46 -9.17
CA TRP A 188 -17.70 3.89 -8.65
C TRP A 188 -18.12 4.56 -7.34
N LEU A 189 -17.18 4.79 -6.42
CA LEU A 189 -17.43 5.50 -5.15
C LEU A 189 -18.00 6.90 -5.42
N GLN A 190 -17.35 7.67 -6.29
CA GLN A 190 -17.81 9.01 -6.66
C GLN A 190 -19.24 9.01 -7.20
N ALA A 191 -19.63 7.99 -7.97
CA ALA A 191 -20.96 7.88 -8.53
C ALA A 191 -22.03 7.38 -7.55
N HIS A 192 -21.66 6.60 -6.53
CA HIS A 192 -22.62 5.77 -5.79
C HIS A 192 -22.54 5.83 -4.27
N ILE A 193 -21.46 6.33 -3.67
CA ILE A 193 -21.24 6.21 -2.22
C ILE A 193 -22.25 7.01 -1.38
N SER A 194 -22.86 8.05 -1.96
CA SER A 194 -23.95 8.82 -1.34
C SER A 194 -25.15 7.95 -1.00
N GLY A 195 -25.46 6.93 -1.81
CA GLY A 195 -26.53 5.97 -1.53
C GLY A 195 -26.31 5.15 -0.25
N PHE A 196 -25.08 5.11 0.26
CA PHE A 196 -24.70 4.43 1.50
C PHE A 196 -24.48 5.41 2.66
N GLY A 197 -24.78 6.70 2.48
CA GLY A 197 -24.54 7.76 3.46
C GLY A 197 -23.11 8.28 3.49
N GLY A 198 -22.29 7.96 2.48
CA GLY A 198 -20.93 8.49 2.36
C GLY A 198 -20.88 9.79 1.56
N ASN A 199 -19.91 10.65 1.87
CA ASN A 199 -19.69 11.92 1.17
C ASN A 199 -18.66 11.72 0.04
N PRO A 200 -19.06 11.78 -1.25
CA PRO A 200 -18.12 11.66 -2.38
C PRO A 200 -17.10 12.81 -2.43
N ASP A 201 -17.42 13.97 -1.86
CA ASP A 201 -16.52 15.13 -1.83
C ASP A 201 -15.46 15.05 -0.72
N GLN A 202 -15.57 14.06 0.19
CA GLN A 202 -14.60 13.82 1.26
C GLN A 202 -14.22 12.33 1.34
N VAL A 203 -13.42 11.91 0.36
CA VAL A 203 -12.85 10.56 0.27
C VAL A 203 -11.36 10.62 0.59
N VAL A 204 -10.89 9.77 1.50
CA VAL A 204 -9.46 9.58 1.81
C VAL A 204 -9.07 8.15 1.45
N MET A 205 -8.01 7.98 0.66
CA MET A 205 -7.45 6.64 0.43
C MET A 205 -6.62 6.23 1.64
N ALA A 206 -6.72 4.98 2.06
CA ALA A 206 -5.83 4.39 3.04
C ALA A 206 -5.32 3.06 2.47
N GLY A 207 -4.08 2.69 2.72
CA GLY A 207 -3.57 1.41 2.26
C GLY A 207 -2.33 0.99 3.00
N ASP A 208 -2.17 -0.32 3.15
CA ASP A 208 -1.03 -0.93 3.81
C ASP A 208 -0.08 -1.57 2.80
N SER A 209 1.23 -1.49 3.03
CA SER A 209 2.23 -2.21 2.24
C SER A 209 2.12 -1.92 0.72
N ALA A 210 1.79 -2.91 -0.11
CA ALA A 210 1.53 -2.72 -1.53
C ALA A 210 0.33 -1.81 -1.81
N GLY A 211 -0.64 -1.71 -0.91
CA GLY A 211 -1.73 -0.73 -0.97
C GLY A 211 -1.21 0.70 -0.78
N ALA A 212 -0.32 0.93 0.19
CA ALA A 212 0.38 2.21 0.37
C ALA A 212 1.24 2.57 -0.86
N THR A 213 1.91 1.56 -1.43
CA THR A 213 2.70 1.72 -2.66
C THR A 213 1.82 2.04 -3.87
N SER A 214 0.64 1.43 -3.96
CA SER A 214 -0.37 1.75 -4.99
C SER A 214 -0.82 3.20 -4.89
N ILE A 215 -1.06 3.70 -3.67
CA ILE A 215 -1.40 5.09 -3.43
C ILE A 215 -0.30 6.02 -3.93
N ALA A 216 0.96 5.76 -3.59
CA ALA A 216 2.08 6.60 -4.01
C ALA A 216 2.25 6.61 -5.54
N LEU A 217 2.08 5.47 -6.21
CA LEU A 217 2.04 5.38 -7.67
C LEU A 217 0.88 6.17 -8.28
N LEU A 218 -0.32 6.11 -7.70
CA LEU A 218 -1.47 6.88 -8.17
C LEU A 218 -1.31 8.39 -7.96
N LEU A 219 -0.70 8.82 -6.85
CA LEU A 219 -0.33 10.24 -6.67
C LEU A 219 0.59 10.70 -7.79
N SER A 220 1.62 9.90 -8.10
CA SER A 220 2.56 10.17 -9.19
C SER A 220 1.87 10.21 -10.57
N ALA A 221 0.93 9.30 -10.81
CA ALA A 221 0.13 9.22 -12.05
C ALA A 221 -0.76 10.46 -12.25
N PHE A 222 -1.35 10.99 -11.18
CA PHE A 222 -2.29 12.11 -11.22
C PHE A 222 -1.63 13.49 -11.10
N ALA A 223 -0.30 13.57 -11.17
CA ALA A 223 0.46 14.82 -11.07
C ALA A 223 -0.01 15.89 -12.07
N ASP A 224 -0.22 15.49 -13.32
CA ASP A 224 -0.51 16.39 -14.44
C ASP A 224 -2.02 16.53 -14.71
N ASN A 225 -2.83 15.60 -14.19
CA ASN A 225 -4.27 15.54 -14.40
C ASN A 225 -4.96 14.94 -13.17
N ASP A 226 -5.34 15.80 -12.23
CA ASP A 226 -6.10 15.40 -11.04
C ASP A 226 -7.53 14.99 -11.43
N PRO A 227 -7.91 13.71 -11.28
CA PRO A 227 -9.26 13.26 -11.57
C PRO A 227 -10.27 13.65 -10.47
N ASN A 228 -9.81 14.29 -9.39
CA ASN A 228 -10.60 14.75 -8.23
C ASN A 228 -11.38 13.61 -7.56
N LEU A 229 -10.74 12.44 -7.39
CA LEU A 229 -11.37 11.23 -6.84
C LEU A 229 -11.24 11.08 -5.32
N PHE A 230 -10.29 11.78 -4.70
CA PHE A 230 -10.02 11.76 -3.25
C PHE A 230 -9.34 13.08 -2.82
N LYS A 231 -9.30 13.33 -1.51
CA LYS A 231 -8.85 14.60 -0.91
C LYS A 231 -7.61 14.48 -0.03
N GLY A 232 -7.26 13.27 0.40
CA GLY A 232 -6.10 12.98 1.23
C GLY A 232 -5.75 11.50 1.17
N VAL A 233 -4.57 11.14 1.69
CA VAL A 233 -4.13 9.74 1.72
C VAL A 233 -3.46 9.32 3.02
N ILE A 234 -3.58 8.04 3.37
CA ILE A 234 -2.86 7.38 4.46
C ILE A 234 -2.05 6.23 3.85
N MET A 235 -0.72 6.30 3.97
CA MET A 235 0.23 5.33 3.42
C MET A 235 0.91 4.57 4.56
N GLU A 236 0.37 3.41 4.91
CA GLU A 236 0.82 2.59 6.04
C GLU A 236 1.93 1.63 5.56
N SER A 237 3.18 1.88 5.96
CA SER A 237 4.35 1.08 5.57
C SER A 237 4.60 1.05 4.05
N VAL A 238 4.66 2.23 3.40
CA VAL A 238 4.92 2.36 1.95
C VAL A 238 6.28 1.77 1.56
N SER A 239 6.33 1.10 0.41
CA SER A 239 7.52 0.44 -0.12
C SER A 239 7.78 0.79 -1.59
N LEU A 240 8.80 0.17 -2.19
CA LEU A 240 9.12 0.28 -3.61
C LEU A 240 8.67 -0.97 -4.35
N ALA A 241 7.79 -0.78 -5.32
CA ALA A 241 7.56 -1.77 -6.36
C ALA A 241 8.68 -1.70 -7.39
N THR A 242 9.13 -2.84 -7.88
CA THR A 242 10.02 -2.86 -9.05
C THR A 242 9.19 -2.59 -10.31
N VAL A 243 9.38 -1.41 -10.91
CA VAL A 243 8.70 -0.97 -12.14
C VAL A 243 9.51 -1.33 -13.38
N ARG A 244 9.08 -2.37 -14.09
CA ARG A 244 9.77 -2.90 -15.27
C ARG A 244 9.53 -2.09 -16.53
N SER A 245 10.53 -2.03 -17.41
CA SER A 245 10.38 -1.54 -18.79
C SER A 245 9.61 -2.55 -19.64
N MET A 246 9.13 -2.12 -20.83
CA MET A 246 8.43 -3.02 -21.75
C MET A 246 9.27 -4.24 -22.16
N SER A 247 10.59 -4.07 -22.36
CA SER A 247 11.47 -5.19 -22.71
C SER A 247 11.57 -6.22 -21.59
N GLN A 248 11.68 -5.77 -20.33
CA GLN A 248 11.66 -6.63 -19.15
C GLN A 248 10.27 -7.27 -18.95
N GLY A 249 9.19 -6.57 -19.30
CA GLY A 249 7.84 -7.12 -19.39
C GLY A 249 7.76 -8.31 -20.34
N GLN A 250 8.39 -8.23 -21.52
CA GLN A 250 8.39 -9.34 -22.47
C GLN A 250 9.00 -10.64 -21.89
N GLU A 251 10.01 -10.53 -21.04
CA GLU A 251 10.59 -11.67 -20.32
C GLU A 251 9.59 -12.28 -19.32
N GLN A 252 8.90 -11.42 -18.56
CA GLN A 252 7.82 -11.82 -17.64
C GLN A 252 6.69 -12.53 -18.40
N TYR A 253 6.26 -12.00 -19.54
CA TYR A 253 5.24 -12.61 -20.40
C TYR A 253 5.67 -13.98 -20.91
N THR A 254 6.91 -14.10 -21.39
CA THR A 254 7.47 -15.38 -21.85
C THR A 254 7.52 -16.42 -20.72
N CYS A 255 7.85 -15.99 -19.50
CA CYS A 255 7.80 -16.84 -18.32
C CYS A 255 6.38 -17.37 -18.08
N LEU A 256 5.36 -16.50 -18.14
CA LEU A 256 3.96 -16.90 -17.92
C LEU A 256 3.45 -17.81 -19.05
N VAL A 257 3.76 -17.50 -20.32
CA VAL A 257 3.43 -18.35 -21.48
C VAL A 257 3.97 -19.76 -21.30
N SER A 258 5.20 -19.88 -20.79
CA SER A 258 5.81 -21.18 -20.51
C SER A 258 5.14 -21.87 -19.32
N ALA A 259 4.90 -21.15 -18.22
CA ALA A 259 4.27 -21.69 -17.01
C ALA A 259 2.83 -22.17 -17.26
N ALA A 260 2.08 -21.47 -18.11
CA ALA A 260 0.71 -21.81 -18.48
C ALA A 260 0.60 -22.87 -19.59
N GLY A 261 1.72 -23.34 -20.14
CA GLY A 261 1.74 -24.32 -21.24
C GLY A 261 1.34 -23.76 -22.61
N CYS A 262 1.39 -22.43 -22.80
CA CYS A 262 0.97 -21.74 -24.01
C CYS A 262 2.09 -21.54 -25.05
N PHE A 263 3.33 -21.95 -24.77
CA PHE A 263 4.51 -21.68 -25.62
C PHE A 263 4.44 -22.27 -27.04
N SER A 264 3.58 -23.25 -27.29
CA SER A 264 3.40 -23.87 -28.61
C SER A 264 2.23 -23.27 -29.41
N SER A 265 1.48 -22.33 -28.82
CA SER A 265 0.38 -21.65 -29.49
C SER A 265 0.91 -20.64 -30.50
N ALA A 266 0.28 -20.59 -31.68
CA ALA A 266 0.54 -19.53 -32.66
C ALA A 266 0.04 -18.15 -32.18
N ASP A 267 -0.96 -18.14 -31.29
CA ASP A 267 -1.46 -16.96 -30.59
C ASP A 267 -1.34 -17.21 -29.08
N THR A 268 -0.21 -16.83 -28.50
CA THR A 268 0.09 -17.02 -27.08
C THR A 268 -0.86 -16.23 -26.19
N PHE A 269 -1.28 -15.03 -26.62
CA PHE A 269 -2.18 -14.18 -25.84
C PHE A 269 -3.60 -14.76 -25.77
N ALA A 270 -4.14 -15.22 -26.90
CA ALA A 270 -5.42 -15.94 -26.91
C ALA A 270 -5.34 -17.23 -26.08
N CYS A 271 -4.21 -17.95 -26.14
CA CYS A 271 -4.01 -19.12 -25.28
C CYS A 271 -4.10 -18.76 -23.79
N LEU A 272 -3.40 -17.72 -23.34
CA LEU A 272 -3.45 -17.26 -21.94
C LEU A 272 -4.85 -16.83 -21.50
N ARG A 273 -5.69 -16.28 -22.40
CA ARG A 273 -7.11 -16.00 -22.11
C ARG A 273 -7.97 -17.26 -22.02
N SER A 274 -7.62 -18.31 -22.75
CA SER A 274 -8.42 -19.54 -22.84
C SER A 274 -8.20 -20.55 -21.70
N VAL A 275 -7.02 -20.51 -21.07
CA VAL A 275 -6.69 -21.48 -20.00
C VAL A 275 -7.49 -21.21 -18.72
N ASN A 276 -7.61 -22.22 -17.86
CA ASN A 276 -8.15 -22.03 -16.52
C ASN A 276 -7.29 -21.03 -15.72
N ALA A 277 -7.91 -20.19 -14.89
CA ALA A 277 -7.20 -19.18 -14.12
C ALA A 277 -6.06 -19.76 -13.27
N SER A 278 -6.26 -20.94 -12.68
CA SER A 278 -5.21 -21.62 -11.88
C SER A 278 -3.95 -21.98 -12.68
N ALA A 279 -4.05 -22.14 -14.01
CA ALA A 279 -2.89 -22.38 -14.87
C ALA A 279 -2.01 -21.14 -15.06
N LEU A 280 -2.52 -19.95 -14.72
CA LEU A 280 -1.76 -18.70 -14.74
C LEU A 280 -1.01 -18.45 -13.43
N GLN A 281 -1.35 -19.18 -12.35
CA GLN A 281 -0.62 -19.08 -11.09
C GLN A 281 0.79 -19.69 -11.24
N THR A 282 1.79 -19.06 -10.64
CA THR A 282 3.20 -19.42 -10.78
C THR A 282 4.01 -18.99 -9.56
N GLN A 283 5.10 -19.71 -9.28
CA GLN A 283 6.07 -19.35 -8.23
C GLN A 283 7.34 -18.68 -8.78
N ASN A 284 7.55 -18.77 -10.09
CA ASN A 284 8.82 -18.43 -10.71
C ASN A 284 8.79 -17.09 -11.44
N CYS A 285 7.61 -16.68 -11.94
CA CYS A 285 7.45 -15.38 -12.57
C CYS A 285 7.11 -14.33 -11.51
N GLN A 286 7.50 -13.07 -11.74
CA GLN A 286 7.35 -11.95 -10.81
C GLN A 286 6.46 -10.88 -11.45
N PHE A 287 5.45 -10.38 -10.73
CA PHE A 287 4.52 -9.39 -11.27
C PHE A 287 4.40 -8.19 -10.33
N ASN A 288 4.59 -6.99 -10.89
CA ASN A 288 4.52 -5.72 -10.18
C ASN A 288 3.94 -4.67 -11.14
N PRO A 289 3.44 -3.54 -10.61
CA PRO A 289 3.27 -2.34 -11.42
C PRO A 289 4.50 -2.08 -12.28
N HIS A 290 4.30 -1.63 -13.50
CA HIS A 290 5.38 -1.49 -14.48
C HIS A 290 5.26 -0.16 -15.22
N LEU A 291 6.33 0.27 -15.89
CA LEU A 291 6.29 1.47 -16.71
C LEU A 291 5.31 1.26 -17.88
N ASP A 292 4.52 2.28 -18.18
CA ASP A 292 3.68 2.33 -19.37
C ASP A 292 3.56 3.78 -19.87
N ASP A 293 2.91 3.97 -21.02
CA ASP A 293 2.75 5.29 -21.63
C ASP A 293 1.48 6.02 -21.12
N ASP A 294 0.91 5.59 -19.99
CA ASP A 294 -0.40 6.01 -19.48
C ASP A 294 -0.35 6.36 -17.98
N LEU A 295 -0.41 5.36 -17.09
CA LEU A 295 -0.50 5.57 -15.64
C LEU A 295 0.86 5.71 -14.96
N VAL A 296 1.88 4.97 -15.40
CA VAL A 296 3.20 4.94 -14.76
C VAL A 296 4.26 5.34 -15.79
N PRO A 297 4.31 6.63 -16.19
CA PRO A 297 5.18 7.10 -17.27
C PRO A 297 6.66 7.19 -16.87
N ALA A 298 6.97 7.19 -15.57
CA ALA A 298 8.33 7.23 -15.04
C ALA A 298 8.35 6.66 -13.61
N PRO A 299 9.54 6.34 -13.06
CA PRO A 299 9.69 5.82 -11.71
C PRO A 299 9.11 6.77 -10.66
N MET A 300 8.47 6.22 -9.62
CA MET A 300 7.82 6.99 -8.57
C MET A 300 8.82 7.88 -7.82
N LEU A 301 10.02 7.38 -7.51
CA LEU A 301 11.03 8.17 -6.80
C LEU A 301 11.45 9.41 -7.59
N ASP A 302 11.62 9.27 -8.90
CA ASP A 302 11.96 10.39 -9.79
C ASP A 302 10.81 11.40 -9.84
N ARG A 303 9.57 10.93 -9.96
CA ARG A 303 8.39 11.81 -10.01
C ARG A 303 8.19 12.58 -8.72
N PHE A 304 8.40 11.98 -7.55
CA PHE A 304 8.41 12.70 -6.26
C PHE A 304 9.60 13.66 -6.15
N ALA A 305 10.79 13.28 -6.60
CA ALA A 305 11.96 14.15 -6.60
C ALA A 305 11.73 15.42 -7.45
N GLU A 306 11.03 15.30 -8.57
CA GLU A 306 10.66 16.40 -9.48
C GLU A 306 9.44 17.22 -9.02
N GLY A 307 8.77 16.83 -7.93
CA GLY A 307 7.53 17.48 -7.47
C GLY A 307 6.31 17.19 -8.35
N LYS A 308 6.39 16.12 -9.17
CA LYS A 308 5.35 15.64 -10.08
C LYS A 308 4.53 14.51 -9.45
N TYR A 309 3.72 14.89 -8.48
CA TYR A 309 2.71 14.03 -7.86
C TYR A 309 1.53 14.89 -7.42
N LEU A 310 0.36 14.27 -7.27
CA LEU A 310 -0.83 14.95 -6.79
C LEU A 310 -0.64 15.43 -5.35
N ARG A 311 -0.83 16.73 -5.12
CA ARG A 311 -0.56 17.39 -3.84
C ARG A 311 -1.80 17.39 -2.96
N VAL A 312 -1.93 16.35 -2.14
CA VAL A 312 -2.97 16.23 -1.12
C VAL A 312 -2.33 16.02 0.26
N PRO A 313 -2.99 16.39 1.37
CA PRO A 313 -2.50 16.07 2.71
C PRO A 313 -2.29 14.58 2.89
N THR A 314 -1.25 14.18 3.63
CA THR A 314 -0.92 12.77 3.81
C THR A 314 -0.56 12.38 5.25
N ILE A 315 -0.99 11.20 5.69
CA ILE A 315 -0.29 10.45 6.75
C ILE A 315 0.56 9.40 6.06
N ALA A 316 1.82 9.25 6.47
CA ALA A 316 2.64 8.13 6.03
C ALA A 316 3.56 7.68 7.17
N GLY A 317 3.77 6.40 7.37
CA GLY A 317 4.60 5.92 8.46
C GLY A 317 4.91 4.45 8.36
N SER A 318 5.56 3.91 9.39
CA SER A 318 6.08 2.55 9.37
C SER A 318 6.03 1.93 10.77
N CYS A 319 6.03 0.61 10.82
CA CYS A 319 6.29 -0.12 12.07
C CYS A 319 7.78 -0.04 12.45
N THR A 320 8.14 -0.29 13.71
CA THR A 320 9.56 -0.24 14.12
C THR A 320 10.40 -1.34 13.45
N ASP A 321 9.83 -2.52 13.25
CA ASP A 321 10.54 -3.76 12.92
C ASP A 321 10.09 -4.33 11.56
N GLU A 322 10.01 -3.46 10.55
CA GLU A 322 9.46 -3.77 9.22
C GLU A 322 10.03 -5.03 8.57
N GLY A 323 11.34 -5.27 8.71
CA GLY A 323 11.99 -6.37 8.01
C GLY A 323 11.91 -7.74 8.68
N THR A 324 11.38 -7.87 9.91
CA THR A 324 11.51 -9.11 10.68
C THR A 324 10.72 -10.29 10.10
N LYS A 325 9.65 -10.04 9.34
CA LYS A 325 8.92 -11.07 8.57
C LYS A 325 9.21 -11.04 7.07
N GLY A 326 10.16 -10.21 6.63
CA GLY A 326 10.49 -9.98 5.23
C GLY A 326 11.80 -10.62 4.77
N VAL A 327 12.55 -11.27 5.67
CA VAL A 327 13.88 -11.82 5.36
C VAL A 327 14.04 -13.27 5.85
N PRO A 328 14.95 -14.07 5.26
CA PRO A 328 15.12 -15.48 5.63
C PRO A 328 15.54 -15.65 7.10
N ARG A 329 14.71 -16.36 7.88
CA ARG A 329 14.89 -16.51 9.33
C ARG A 329 16.17 -17.24 9.72
N ASP A 330 16.70 -18.08 8.85
CA ASP A 330 17.90 -18.88 9.01
C ASP A 330 19.20 -18.17 8.57
N THR A 331 19.15 -16.87 8.26
CA THR A 331 20.33 -16.09 7.83
C THR A 331 21.45 -16.12 8.88
N ASP A 332 22.52 -16.85 8.58
CA ASP A 332 23.62 -17.09 9.52
C ASP A 332 25.00 -16.68 8.99
N THR A 333 25.13 -16.20 7.75
CA THR A 333 26.42 -15.79 7.18
C THR A 333 26.36 -14.40 6.56
N VAL A 334 27.49 -13.68 6.62
CA VAL A 334 27.60 -12.34 6.01
C VAL A 334 27.35 -12.41 4.52
N GLU A 335 27.84 -13.46 3.86
CA GLU A 335 27.60 -13.72 2.44
C GLU A 335 26.11 -13.85 2.12
N ALA A 336 25.34 -14.64 2.90
CA ALA A 336 23.90 -14.79 2.69
C ALA A 336 23.16 -13.47 2.90
N ALA A 337 23.52 -12.72 3.95
CA ALA A 337 22.90 -11.42 4.24
C ALA A 337 23.16 -10.40 3.12
N LEU A 338 24.42 -10.23 2.69
CA LEU A 338 24.78 -9.28 1.63
C LEU A 338 24.24 -9.71 0.27
N LYS A 339 24.19 -11.03 0.01
CA LYS A 339 23.54 -11.56 -1.20
C LYS A 339 22.06 -11.17 -1.22
N PHE A 340 21.35 -11.37 -0.11
CA PHE A 340 19.94 -10.99 -0.02
C PHE A 340 19.76 -9.49 -0.31
N VAL A 341 20.54 -8.62 0.33
CA VAL A 341 20.46 -7.16 0.09
C VAL A 341 20.74 -6.82 -1.38
N ASN A 342 21.77 -7.41 -1.99
CA ASN A 342 22.09 -7.15 -3.39
C ASN A 342 21.03 -7.68 -4.35
N ASP A 343 20.42 -8.84 -4.05
CA ASP A 343 19.31 -9.39 -4.83
C ASP A 343 18.12 -8.41 -4.85
N GLN A 344 17.85 -7.69 -3.76
CA GLN A 344 16.79 -6.66 -3.73
C GLN A 344 17.07 -5.49 -4.68
N ALA A 345 18.35 -5.17 -4.91
CA ALA A 345 18.80 -4.17 -5.90
C ALA A 345 19.21 -4.82 -7.24
N SER A 346 18.72 -6.03 -7.53
CA SER A 346 19.00 -6.74 -8.79
C SER A 346 20.50 -6.92 -9.12
N GLY A 347 21.35 -7.01 -8.10
CA GLY A 347 22.80 -7.15 -8.26
C GLY A 347 23.53 -5.86 -8.58
N ALA A 348 22.88 -4.69 -8.43
CA ALA A 348 23.44 -3.41 -8.85
C ALA A 348 24.51 -2.85 -7.89
N LEU A 349 24.63 -3.35 -6.65
CA LEU A 349 25.56 -2.79 -5.67
C LEU A 349 27.01 -3.18 -5.94
N SER A 350 27.92 -2.20 -5.89
CA SER A 350 29.37 -2.44 -5.96
C SER A 350 29.91 -3.16 -4.72
N ASP A 351 31.10 -3.76 -4.83
CA ASP A 351 31.76 -4.41 -3.68
C ASP A 351 31.98 -3.42 -2.52
N ASP A 352 32.36 -2.17 -2.82
CA ASP A 352 32.50 -1.10 -1.83
C ASP A 352 31.16 -0.75 -1.17
N SER A 353 30.06 -0.79 -1.92
CA SER A 353 28.71 -0.57 -1.39
C SER A 353 28.27 -1.68 -0.46
N LEU A 354 28.56 -2.94 -0.83
CA LEU A 354 28.29 -4.09 0.03
C LEU A 354 29.16 -4.07 1.29
N ALA A 355 30.41 -3.62 1.20
CA ALA A 355 31.26 -3.39 2.35
C ALA A 355 30.70 -2.30 3.29
N LEU A 356 30.16 -1.21 2.73
CA LEU A 356 29.50 -0.17 3.52
C LEU A 356 28.22 -0.69 4.20
N ILE A 357 27.35 -1.39 3.48
CA ILE A 357 26.15 -2.02 4.07
C ILE A 357 26.54 -2.98 5.20
N ARG A 358 27.61 -3.75 5.00
CA ARG A 358 28.12 -4.66 6.02
C ARG A 358 28.50 -3.90 7.28
N GLU A 359 29.27 -2.83 7.17
CA GLU A 359 29.67 -1.98 8.30
C GLU A 359 28.45 -1.36 8.99
N THR A 360 27.50 -0.82 8.21
CA THR A 360 26.32 -0.11 8.73
C THR A 360 25.32 -1.02 9.44
N TYR A 361 25.12 -2.26 8.96
CA TYR A 361 24.05 -3.13 9.45
C TYR A 361 24.49 -4.50 9.95
N ILE A 362 25.43 -5.15 9.26
CA ILE A 362 25.71 -6.58 9.46
C ILE A 362 26.75 -6.82 10.55
N ASP A 363 27.78 -5.99 10.63
CA ASP A 363 28.82 -6.05 11.66
C ASP A 363 28.36 -5.37 12.98
N VAL A 364 27.12 -4.87 13.03
CA VAL A 364 26.50 -4.30 14.24
C VAL A 364 25.94 -5.41 15.12
N GLU A 365 26.27 -5.37 16.41
CA GLU A 365 25.77 -6.31 17.41
C GLU A 365 24.24 -6.17 17.57
N GLN A 366 23.54 -7.31 17.51
CA GLN A 366 22.09 -7.40 17.70
C GLN A 366 21.76 -8.65 18.52
N PRO A 367 20.61 -8.68 19.20
CA PRO A 367 20.15 -9.89 19.88
C PRO A 367 19.98 -11.06 18.89
N VAL A 368 20.35 -12.25 19.34
CA VAL A 368 20.10 -13.51 18.62
C VAL A 368 18.88 -14.19 19.25
N PHE A 369 17.92 -14.57 18.43
CA PHE A 369 16.65 -15.11 18.88
C PHE A 369 16.56 -16.63 18.68
N ASN A 370 15.70 -17.28 19.45
CA ASN A 370 15.45 -18.71 19.29
C ASN A 370 14.95 -19.02 17.87
N ASN A 371 15.48 -20.11 17.31
CA ASN A 371 15.18 -20.57 15.95
C ASN A 371 15.42 -19.49 14.87
N SER A 372 16.47 -18.67 15.04
CA SER A 372 16.94 -17.72 14.03
C SER A 372 18.44 -17.91 13.77
N GLY A 373 18.90 -17.58 12.57
CA GLY A 373 20.33 -17.46 12.27
C GLY A 373 20.91 -16.23 12.96
N ARG A 374 22.23 -16.23 13.24
CA ARG A 374 22.87 -15.18 14.06
C ARG A 374 22.83 -13.79 13.45
N LEU A 375 22.62 -13.67 12.13
CA LEU A 375 22.59 -12.41 11.39
C LEU A 375 21.18 -12.04 10.89
N TRP A 376 20.16 -12.82 11.26
CA TRP A 376 18.79 -12.56 10.83
C TRP A 376 18.31 -11.17 11.25
N ARG A 377 18.56 -10.77 12.50
CA ARG A 377 18.09 -9.48 13.04
C ARG A 377 18.78 -8.30 12.35
N GLN A 378 20.07 -8.41 12.07
CA GLN A 378 20.84 -7.42 11.31
C GLN A 378 20.27 -7.24 9.91
N LEU A 379 20.03 -8.36 9.21
CA LEU A 379 19.42 -8.33 7.88
C LEU A 379 18.01 -7.73 7.90
N ALA A 380 17.21 -8.08 8.91
CA ALA A 380 15.86 -7.54 9.08
C ALA A 380 15.88 -6.02 9.30
N ASN A 381 16.81 -5.51 10.11
CA ASN A 381 16.97 -4.06 10.31
C ASN A 381 17.33 -3.35 9.00
N ALA A 382 18.30 -3.89 8.23
CA ALA A 382 18.66 -3.36 6.92
C ALA A 382 17.46 -3.34 5.96
N HIS A 383 16.75 -4.46 5.87
CA HIS A 383 15.57 -4.60 5.02
C HIS A 383 14.46 -3.62 5.39
N GLY A 384 14.18 -3.44 6.69
CA GLY A 384 13.18 -2.47 7.14
C GLY A 384 13.51 -1.04 6.73
N ASP A 385 14.79 -0.65 6.80
CA ASP A 385 15.22 0.68 6.38
C ASP A 385 15.05 0.90 4.86
N PHE A 386 15.63 0.03 4.00
CA PHE A 386 15.57 0.26 2.55
C PHE A 386 14.23 -0.10 1.90
N ARG A 387 13.35 -0.88 2.56
CA ARG A 387 12.01 -1.19 2.05
C ARG A 387 10.90 -0.29 2.59
N ALA A 388 11.05 0.34 3.75
CA ALA A 388 9.95 1.10 4.34
C ALA A 388 10.39 2.44 4.92
N HIS A 389 11.28 2.44 5.93
CA HIS A 389 11.60 3.67 6.66
C HIS A 389 12.15 4.77 5.75
N CYS A 390 13.16 4.43 4.94
CA CYS A 390 13.83 5.41 4.08
C CYS A 390 13.01 5.78 2.86
N VAL A 391 12.17 4.86 2.36
CA VAL A 391 11.21 5.15 1.29
C VAL A 391 10.17 6.16 1.78
N THR A 392 9.57 5.90 2.94
CA THR A 392 8.60 6.80 3.59
C THR A 392 9.20 8.18 3.81
N ALA A 393 10.39 8.24 4.41
CA ALA A 393 11.09 9.51 4.65
C ALA A 393 11.39 10.27 3.35
N LYS A 394 11.82 9.58 2.30
CA LYS A 394 12.13 10.20 1.00
C LYS A 394 10.89 10.80 0.33
N LEU A 395 9.76 10.10 0.37
CA LEU A 395 8.49 10.63 -0.16
C LEU A 395 7.99 11.81 0.66
N GLN A 396 8.09 11.75 2.00
CA GLN A 396 7.66 12.85 2.87
C GLN A 396 8.59 14.06 2.84
N ASP A 397 9.89 13.87 2.58
CA ASP A 397 10.82 14.96 2.33
C ASP A 397 10.44 15.72 1.05
N ALA A 398 10.09 15.01 -0.03
CA ALA A 398 9.58 15.64 -1.25
C ALA A 398 8.27 16.41 -0.98
N GLN A 399 7.34 15.81 -0.25
CA GLN A 399 6.08 16.46 0.17
C GLN A 399 6.31 17.73 0.99
N ALA A 400 7.12 17.65 2.04
CA ALA A 400 7.43 18.78 2.89
C ALA A 400 8.17 19.90 2.14
N ARG A 401 9.15 19.54 1.29
CA ARG A 401 9.85 20.49 0.41
C ARG A 401 8.88 21.27 -0.47
N ASP A 402 7.85 20.60 -0.99
CA ASP A 402 6.88 21.19 -1.91
C ASP A 402 5.67 21.84 -1.20
N GLY A 403 5.72 21.95 0.14
CA GLY A 403 4.70 22.61 0.96
C GLY A 403 3.43 21.79 1.22
N VAL A 404 3.48 20.48 0.98
CA VAL A 404 2.37 19.56 1.28
C VAL A 404 2.39 19.19 2.75
N LEU A 405 1.23 19.30 3.42
CA LEU A 405 1.09 18.84 4.80
C LEU A 405 1.18 17.32 4.86
N THR A 406 2.17 16.82 5.59
CA THR A 406 2.41 15.40 5.74
C THR A 406 2.76 15.08 7.19
N TRP A 407 2.26 13.97 7.72
CA TRP A 407 2.47 13.55 9.12
C TRP A 407 3.13 12.17 9.17
N ASN A 408 4.28 12.06 9.85
CA ASN A 408 4.99 10.78 10.00
C ASN A 408 4.66 10.08 11.31
N TYR A 409 4.55 8.75 11.29
CA TYR A 409 4.52 7.93 12.51
C TYR A 409 5.55 6.80 12.52
N ARG A 410 5.94 6.40 13.73
CA ARG A 410 6.52 5.08 14.00
C ARG A 410 5.60 4.29 14.91
N TYR A 411 5.18 3.11 14.48
CA TYR A 411 4.39 2.21 15.29
C TYR A 411 5.30 1.25 16.07
N GLY A 412 5.43 1.49 17.37
CA GLY A 412 6.36 0.79 18.28
C GLY A 412 5.67 0.17 19.48
N VAL A 413 4.47 -0.38 19.28
CA VAL A 413 3.72 -1.07 20.33
C VAL A 413 4.39 -2.41 20.63
N LEU A 414 4.87 -2.55 21.88
CA LEU A 414 5.60 -3.73 22.33
C LEU A 414 4.65 -4.83 22.80
N ASP A 415 4.73 -6.01 22.20
CA ASP A 415 4.00 -7.21 22.63
C ASP A 415 5.00 -8.26 23.12
N GLU A 416 4.85 -8.74 24.36
CA GLU A 416 5.80 -9.64 25.02
C GLU A 416 6.15 -10.89 24.19
N GLU A 417 5.15 -11.52 23.56
CA GLU A 417 5.36 -12.72 22.73
C GLU A 417 6.10 -12.37 21.44
N GLN A 418 5.77 -11.24 20.80
CA GLN A 418 6.47 -10.81 19.59
C GLN A 418 7.90 -10.35 19.87
N GLU A 419 8.16 -9.72 21.02
CA GLU A 419 9.49 -9.34 21.48
C GLU A 419 10.35 -10.60 21.76
N GLU A 420 9.79 -11.61 22.44
CA GLU A 420 10.50 -12.89 22.70
C GLU A 420 10.87 -13.62 21.41
N LEU A 421 10.00 -13.56 20.39
CA LEU A 421 10.25 -14.15 19.08
C LEU A 421 11.20 -13.32 18.19
N GLY A 422 11.49 -12.08 18.59
CA GLY A 422 12.32 -11.11 17.88
C GLY A 422 11.63 -10.35 16.74
N PHE A 423 10.31 -10.53 16.58
CA PHE A 423 9.53 -9.85 15.54
C PHE A 423 9.23 -8.40 15.90
N GLY A 424 9.13 -8.08 17.19
CA GLY A 424 8.81 -6.74 17.68
C GLY A 424 7.51 -6.18 17.09
N ALA A 425 7.50 -4.88 16.80
CA ALA A 425 6.42 -4.26 16.03
C ALA A 425 6.68 -4.50 14.54
N TYR A 426 6.30 -5.69 14.06
CA TYR A 426 6.53 -6.14 12.69
C TYR A 426 5.64 -5.42 11.66
N HIS A 427 6.00 -5.55 10.36
CA HIS A 427 5.29 -4.95 9.23
C HIS A 427 3.76 -5.05 9.32
N THR A 428 3.07 -3.91 9.18
CA THR A 428 1.59 -3.77 9.20
C THR A 428 0.88 -4.19 10.49
N VAL A 429 1.59 -4.40 11.60
CA VAL A 429 0.95 -4.82 12.88
C VAL A 429 -0.01 -3.75 13.42
N GLU A 430 0.15 -2.48 13.03
CA GLU A 430 -0.70 -1.36 13.41
C GLU A 430 -2.14 -1.49 12.92
N LEU A 431 -2.40 -2.31 11.89
CA LEU A 431 -3.76 -2.57 11.40
C LEU A 431 -4.68 -3.12 12.50
N ASN A 432 -4.12 -3.81 13.50
CA ASN A 432 -4.84 -4.25 14.69
C ASN A 432 -5.27 -3.09 15.60
N GLY A 433 -4.51 -1.99 15.60
CA GLY A 433 -4.86 -0.71 16.21
C GLY A 433 -5.88 0.09 15.38
N VAL A 434 -5.73 0.09 14.05
CA VAL A 434 -6.59 0.86 13.12
C VAL A 434 -7.99 0.26 13.01
N PHE A 435 -8.11 -1.04 12.70
CA PHE A 435 -9.42 -1.70 12.55
C PHE A 435 -9.94 -2.25 13.88
N GLY A 436 -9.07 -2.39 14.88
CA GLY A 436 -9.35 -3.04 16.14
C GLY A 436 -9.05 -4.54 16.07
N PRO A 437 -8.55 -5.15 17.17
CA PRO A 437 -7.93 -6.47 17.13
C PRO A 437 -8.88 -7.60 16.71
N ASN A 438 -10.18 -7.47 16.96
CA ASN A 438 -11.19 -8.47 16.60
C ASN A 438 -11.69 -8.36 15.16
N ASN A 439 -11.19 -7.38 14.40
CA ASN A 439 -11.65 -7.07 13.06
C ASN A 439 -10.63 -7.41 11.97
N THR A 440 -9.44 -7.87 12.37
CA THR A 440 -8.35 -8.34 11.49
C THR A 440 -8.32 -9.88 11.43
N ASP A 441 -7.35 -10.47 10.70
CA ASP A 441 -7.23 -11.92 10.41
C ASP A 441 -6.09 -12.57 11.19
N GLY A 442 -5.07 -11.79 11.51
CA GLY A 442 -3.75 -12.33 11.82
C GLY A 442 -3.51 -12.69 13.27
N ALA A 443 -4.50 -13.25 13.98
CA ALA A 443 -4.39 -13.59 15.40
C ALA A 443 -3.68 -12.44 16.17
N PRO A 444 -4.37 -11.30 16.38
CA PRO A 444 -3.74 -10.07 16.87
C PRO A 444 -2.83 -10.38 18.06
N PRO A 445 -1.68 -9.69 18.20
CA PRO A 445 -0.81 -9.93 19.34
C PRO A 445 -1.62 -9.86 20.65
N LYS A 446 -1.44 -10.84 21.54
CA LYS A 446 -2.37 -11.08 22.66
C LYS A 446 -2.52 -9.85 23.55
N SER A 447 -1.46 -9.04 23.65
CA SER A 447 -1.46 -7.77 24.40
C SER A 447 -2.56 -6.80 23.97
N TYR A 448 -3.05 -6.82 22.72
CA TYR A 448 -4.13 -5.93 22.27
C TYR A 448 -5.47 -6.16 22.99
N SER A 449 -5.62 -7.31 23.66
CA SER A 449 -6.77 -7.60 24.53
C SER A 449 -6.48 -7.32 26.02
N THR A 450 -5.25 -6.93 26.36
CA THR A 450 -4.78 -6.70 27.74
C THR A 450 -3.97 -5.41 27.84
N SER A 451 -2.63 -5.50 27.92
CA SER A 451 -1.74 -4.37 28.19
C SER A 451 -1.74 -3.31 27.10
N ASN A 452 -1.92 -3.69 25.83
CA ASN A 452 -1.98 -2.80 24.68
C ASN A 452 -3.41 -2.46 24.24
N ALA A 453 -4.45 -2.93 24.92
CA ALA A 453 -5.83 -2.51 24.62
C ALA A 453 -6.02 -0.97 24.57
N PRO A 454 -5.34 -0.15 25.41
CA PRO A 454 -5.49 1.31 25.36
C PRO A 454 -4.95 2.01 24.10
N ILE A 455 -4.10 1.38 23.27
CA ILE A 455 -3.55 2.00 22.06
C ILE A 455 -4.55 2.03 20.90
N VAL A 456 -5.43 1.02 20.83
CA VAL A 456 -6.45 0.87 19.77
C VAL A 456 -7.30 2.14 19.57
N PRO A 457 -7.97 2.67 20.62
CA PRO A 457 -8.74 3.91 20.48
C PRO A 457 -7.90 5.15 20.13
N VAL A 458 -6.61 5.17 20.46
CA VAL A 458 -5.71 6.29 20.10
C VAL A 458 -5.39 6.23 18.61
N THR A 459 -5.02 5.06 18.09
CA THR A 459 -4.77 4.84 16.67
C THR A 459 -6.03 5.13 15.83
N MET A 460 -7.18 4.55 16.21
CA MET A 460 -8.46 4.81 15.52
C MET A 460 -8.81 6.30 15.46
N ALA A 461 -8.55 7.05 16.54
CA ALA A 461 -8.87 8.47 16.60
C ALA A 461 -8.07 9.29 15.60
N TYR A 462 -6.76 9.08 15.47
CA TYR A 462 -5.98 9.83 14.48
C TYR A 462 -6.39 9.51 13.04
N TRP A 463 -6.63 8.24 12.72
CA TRP A 463 -7.09 7.85 11.38
C TRP A 463 -8.46 8.46 11.08
N ALA A 464 -9.42 8.34 12.01
CA ALA A 464 -10.75 8.90 11.82
C ALA A 464 -10.75 10.42 11.69
N LYS A 465 -9.98 11.13 12.53
CA LYS A 465 -9.81 12.58 12.44
C LYS A 465 -9.29 12.98 11.06
N PHE A 466 -8.22 12.34 10.60
CA PHE A 466 -7.65 12.64 9.30
C PHE A 466 -8.61 12.35 8.14
N VAL A 467 -9.34 11.22 8.17
CA VAL A 467 -10.37 10.92 7.16
C VAL A 467 -11.46 11.99 7.13
N ARG A 468 -11.82 12.56 8.28
CA ARG A 468 -12.87 13.57 8.37
C ARG A 468 -12.44 14.97 7.98
N SER A 469 -11.22 15.39 8.34
CA SER A 469 -10.79 16.79 8.27
C SER A 469 -9.52 17.03 7.48
N LEU A 470 -8.82 15.97 7.05
CA LEU A 470 -7.46 16.03 6.51
C LEU A 470 -6.41 16.56 7.51
N ASP A 471 -6.74 16.55 8.81
CA ASP A 471 -5.86 16.93 9.91
C ASP A 471 -6.01 15.93 11.07
N PRO A 472 -4.95 15.18 11.45
CA PRO A 472 -5.03 14.22 12.54
C PRO A 472 -5.30 14.88 13.91
N ASN A 473 -5.16 16.20 14.03
CA ASN A 473 -5.34 16.95 15.28
C ASN A 473 -6.71 17.60 15.42
N ALA A 474 -7.57 17.52 14.41
CA ALA A 474 -8.85 18.24 14.41
C ALA A 474 -9.68 17.98 15.69
N GLU A 475 -10.33 19.06 16.18
CA GLU A 475 -11.25 18.99 17.30
C GLU A 475 -12.49 18.15 16.94
N THR A 476 -12.98 17.40 17.91
CA THR A 476 -14.03 16.37 17.72
C THR A 476 -15.42 16.87 18.05
N ALA A 477 -15.62 18.18 18.23
CA ALA A 477 -16.88 18.78 18.67
C ALA A 477 -18.11 18.36 17.82
N ASP A 478 -17.89 17.88 16.60
CA ASP A 478 -18.91 17.45 15.65
C ASP A 478 -19.20 15.92 15.62
N PHE A 479 -18.46 15.08 16.34
CA PHE A 479 -18.71 13.62 16.37
C PHE A 479 -18.21 12.96 17.66
N VAL A 480 -19.05 12.09 18.25
CA VAL A 480 -18.77 11.42 19.53
C VAL A 480 -17.64 10.41 19.39
N THR A 481 -16.39 10.86 19.46
CA THR A 481 -15.29 9.98 19.84
C THR A 481 -15.28 9.88 21.36
N GLN A 482 -15.22 8.67 21.93
CA GLN A 482 -14.98 8.49 23.37
C GLN A 482 -13.55 8.88 23.79
N VAL A 483 -12.85 9.62 22.93
CA VAL A 483 -11.40 9.86 22.95
C VAL A 483 -11.13 11.33 22.64
N GLU A 484 -11.88 12.23 23.26
CA GLU A 484 -11.32 13.52 23.68
C GLU A 484 -10.39 13.26 24.86
N ARG A 485 -9.32 12.52 24.58
CA ARG A 485 -8.35 12.17 25.58
C ARG A 485 -7.42 13.36 25.71
N ALA A 486 -7.46 14.01 26.88
CA ALA A 486 -6.53 15.08 27.26
C ALA A 486 -5.04 14.65 27.18
N ASP A 487 -4.78 13.35 26.97
CA ASP A 487 -3.48 12.69 26.82
C ASP A 487 -3.05 12.39 25.36
N MET A 488 -3.85 12.70 24.33
CA MET A 488 -3.37 12.60 22.94
C MET A 488 -2.43 13.77 22.61
N PRO A 489 -1.15 13.54 22.28
CA PRO A 489 -0.23 14.62 21.93
C PRO A 489 -0.60 15.24 20.58
N THR A 490 -0.30 16.52 20.38
CA THR A 490 -0.37 17.11 19.04
C THR A 490 0.61 16.42 18.11
N TRP A 491 0.10 15.86 17.01
CA TRP A 491 0.90 15.28 15.95
C TRP A 491 1.39 16.38 15.02
N MET A 492 2.64 16.77 15.19
CA MET A 492 3.26 17.82 14.37
C MET A 492 3.54 17.30 12.95
N PRO A 493 3.39 18.13 11.91
CA PRO A 493 3.76 17.77 10.54
C PRO A 493 5.25 17.43 10.41
N TRP A 494 5.56 16.52 9.50
CA TRP A 494 6.92 16.23 9.07
C TRP A 494 7.53 17.44 8.36
N THR A 495 8.81 17.69 8.64
CA THR A 495 9.61 18.71 7.96
C THR A 495 10.96 18.12 7.59
N THR A 496 11.59 18.64 6.55
CA THR A 496 12.91 18.17 6.07
C THR A 496 14.00 18.30 7.13
N ASP A 497 13.88 19.30 8.01
CA ASP A 497 14.91 19.65 8.99
C ASP A 497 14.71 18.88 10.30
N ALA A 498 13.49 18.92 10.86
CA ALA A 498 13.24 18.33 12.18
C ALA A 498 12.96 16.81 12.10
N LYS A 499 12.41 16.32 10.99
CA LYS A 499 12.07 14.90 10.77
C LYS A 499 11.34 14.28 11.97
N GLN A 500 10.40 15.05 12.52
CA GLN A 500 9.60 14.67 13.68
C GLN A 500 8.47 13.73 13.29
N ARG A 501 8.20 12.74 14.13
CA ARG A 501 7.17 11.73 13.96
C ARG A 501 6.46 11.40 15.25
N LEU A 502 5.22 10.92 15.15
CA LEU A 502 4.49 10.42 16.30
C LEU A 502 4.87 8.96 16.57
N LEU A 503 5.36 8.68 17.77
CA LEU A 503 5.53 7.32 18.27
C LEU A 503 4.19 6.81 18.79
N PHE A 504 3.69 5.72 18.21
CA PHE A 504 2.61 4.93 18.80
C PHE A 504 3.19 3.86 19.70
N GLN A 505 3.07 4.06 21.01
CA GLN A 505 3.44 3.09 22.02
C GLN A 505 2.49 3.24 23.22
N THR A 506 1.96 2.12 23.70
CA THR A 506 1.00 2.14 24.81
C THR A 506 1.60 2.79 26.05
N GLY A 507 0.93 3.81 26.58
CA GLY A 507 1.39 4.57 27.75
C GLY A 507 2.58 5.52 27.49
N ASN A 508 3.08 5.62 26.25
CA ASN A 508 4.22 6.47 25.88
C ASN A 508 4.07 7.02 24.46
N THR A 509 2.84 7.33 24.04
CA THR A 509 2.58 7.95 22.73
C THR A 509 3.02 9.42 22.78
N LYS A 510 3.98 9.81 21.93
CA LYS A 510 4.60 11.15 21.96
C LYS A 510 5.27 11.48 20.63
N MET A 511 5.54 12.76 20.40
CA MET A 511 6.44 13.17 19.32
C MET A 511 7.88 12.73 19.64
N GLU A 512 8.58 12.24 18.62
CA GLU A 512 10.01 11.97 18.63
C GLU A 512 10.64 12.49 17.33
N GLU A 513 11.95 12.72 17.35
CA GLU A 513 12.73 12.95 16.13
C GLU A 513 13.23 11.61 15.60
N MET A 514 13.20 11.43 14.28
CA MET A 514 13.88 10.30 13.65
C MET A 514 15.36 10.33 14.07
N PRO A 515 15.93 9.28 14.69
CA PRO A 515 17.29 9.31 15.20
C PRO A 515 18.29 9.66 14.10
N ARG A 516 19.33 10.45 14.43
CA ARG A 516 20.33 10.88 13.45
C ARG A 516 20.98 9.69 12.73
N THR A 517 21.25 8.60 13.45
CA THR A 517 21.75 7.35 12.88
C THR A 517 20.81 6.76 11.82
N GLN A 518 19.50 6.78 12.04
CA GLN A 518 18.53 6.32 11.05
C GLN A 518 18.46 7.27 9.84
N GLN A 519 18.59 8.59 10.06
CA GLN A 519 18.68 9.55 8.96
C GLN A 519 19.93 9.32 8.10
N ASP A 520 21.08 9.11 8.73
CA ASP A 520 22.35 8.85 8.05
C ASP A 520 22.31 7.52 7.30
N ASN A 521 21.70 6.48 7.88
CA ASN A 521 21.40 5.22 7.21
C ASN A 521 20.57 5.43 5.93
N CYS A 522 19.52 6.25 6.00
CA CYS A 522 18.71 6.55 4.82
C CYS A 522 19.49 7.34 3.77
N ALA A 523 20.38 8.24 4.16
CA ALA A 523 21.27 8.95 3.24
C ALA A 523 22.29 7.99 2.56
N ILE A 524 22.81 7.00 3.29
CA ILE A 524 23.69 5.94 2.72
C ILE A 524 22.92 5.12 1.69
N LEU A 525 21.69 4.72 2.01
CA LEU A 525 20.85 3.87 1.17
C LEU A 525 20.23 4.60 -0.03
N ASP A 526 20.29 5.94 -0.08
CA ASP A 526 19.57 6.75 -1.06
C ASP A 526 19.87 6.36 -2.52
N ALA A 527 21.13 6.06 -2.81
CA ALA A 527 21.59 5.66 -4.14
C ALA A 527 21.20 4.22 -4.52
N MET A 528 20.85 3.37 -3.54
CA MET A 528 20.33 2.01 -3.79
C MET A 528 18.86 2.04 -4.20
N LEU A 529 18.06 2.96 -3.66
CA LEU A 529 16.60 2.94 -3.84
C LEU A 529 16.16 2.96 -5.33
N PRO A 530 16.74 3.79 -6.23
CA PRO A 530 16.41 3.75 -7.65
C PRO A 530 16.74 2.41 -8.33
N ALA A 531 17.74 1.67 -7.84
CA ALA A 531 18.08 0.36 -8.39
C ALA A 531 17.13 -0.76 -7.93
N ILE A 532 16.41 -0.55 -6.82
CA ILE A 532 15.31 -1.43 -6.38
C ILE A 532 14.07 -1.18 -7.25
N GLU A 533 13.74 0.09 -7.49
CA GLU A 533 12.58 0.49 -8.26
C GLU A 533 12.76 0.19 -9.76
N THR A 534 13.87 0.61 -10.34
CA THR A 534 14.22 0.37 -11.75
C THR A 534 15.52 -0.43 -11.88
N PRO A 535 15.44 -1.76 -11.93
CA PRO A 535 16.58 -2.62 -12.16
C PRO A 535 17.29 -2.29 -13.48
N SER A 536 18.58 -1.97 -13.39
CA SER A 536 19.48 -1.85 -14.52
C SER A 536 20.19 -3.17 -14.78
N GLU A 537 20.55 -3.44 -16.04
CA GLU A 537 21.40 -4.59 -16.40
C GLU A 537 22.86 -4.40 -15.93
N ALA A 538 23.27 -3.17 -15.59
CA ALA A 538 24.62 -2.85 -15.15
C ALA A 538 24.85 -3.28 -13.68
N LYS A 539 25.33 -4.52 -13.50
CA LYS A 539 25.70 -5.07 -12.20
C LYS A 539 26.88 -4.32 -11.58
N GLY A 540 26.86 -4.14 -10.26
CA GLY A 540 27.94 -3.48 -9.51
C GLY A 540 28.12 -1.99 -9.78
N ALA A 541 27.17 -1.33 -10.44
CA ALA A 541 27.28 0.07 -10.86
C ALA A 541 26.87 1.09 -9.77
N VAL A 542 26.10 0.67 -8.76
CA VAL A 542 25.62 1.55 -7.69
C VAL A 542 26.71 1.68 -6.63
N GLN A 543 27.09 2.94 -6.38
CA GLN A 543 28.07 3.30 -5.36
C GLN A 543 27.40 4.06 -4.22
N LEU A 544 27.34 3.45 -3.04
CA LEU A 544 26.94 4.11 -1.80
C LEU A 544 28.09 4.93 -1.24
N ARG A 545 27.75 5.94 -0.43
CA ARG A 545 28.72 6.87 0.18
C ARG A 545 28.44 7.01 1.66
N GLN A 546 29.49 7.05 2.47
CA GLN A 546 29.37 7.41 3.87
C GLN A 546 28.85 8.85 4.01
N VAL A 547 28.08 9.10 5.06
CA VAL A 547 27.72 10.46 5.47
C VAL A 547 28.92 11.05 6.21
N THR A 548 29.56 12.05 5.62
CA THR A 548 30.59 12.84 6.32
C THR A 548 29.92 14.04 7.00
N ASP A 549 30.28 14.33 8.25
CA ASP A 549 29.75 15.43 9.11
C ASP A 549 29.94 16.88 8.58
N ALA A 550 30.12 17.07 7.27
CA ALA A 550 30.26 18.37 6.62
C ALA A 550 28.96 18.78 5.90
N ALA A 551 27.90 19.03 6.66
CA ALA A 551 26.71 19.74 6.16
C ALA A 551 26.06 20.57 7.27
N GLY A 552 26.85 21.49 7.81
CA GLY A 552 26.43 22.61 8.64
C GLY A 552 27.13 23.89 8.20
N ALA A 553 27.21 24.15 6.89
CA ALA A 553 27.58 25.46 6.36
C ALA A 553 27.08 25.60 4.92
N SER A 554 26.39 26.71 4.67
CA SER A 554 25.94 27.20 3.38
C SER A 554 27.01 27.17 2.29
N GLU A 555 26.60 26.83 1.07
CA GLU A 555 26.82 27.56 -0.20
C GLU A 555 26.00 26.78 -1.26
N GLY A 556 24.97 27.32 -1.89
CA GLY A 556 24.99 28.57 -2.64
C GLY A 556 25.53 28.28 -4.04
N GLY A 557 24.62 27.94 -4.96
CA GLY A 557 24.74 27.85 -6.43
C GLY A 557 26.11 27.77 -7.09
N ASP A 558 26.28 26.82 -8.01
CA ASP A 558 26.49 27.22 -9.41
C ASP A 558 26.22 26.08 -10.41
N ASN A 559 25.47 26.46 -11.45
CA ASN A 559 25.43 25.79 -12.75
C ASN A 559 26.86 25.63 -13.30
N LEU A 560 27.07 24.64 -14.19
CA LEU A 560 27.77 24.79 -15.48
C LEU A 560 27.72 23.45 -16.25
N PRO A 561 27.92 23.43 -17.59
CA PRO A 561 26.96 22.84 -18.52
C PRO A 561 27.51 21.64 -19.27
N VAL A 562 26.59 20.91 -19.90
CA VAL A 562 26.85 19.94 -20.97
C VAL A 562 27.62 20.63 -22.10
N GLN A 563 28.88 20.24 -22.34
CA GLN A 563 29.56 20.49 -23.60
C GLN A 563 29.71 19.19 -24.40
N SER A 564 29.17 19.26 -25.61
CA SER A 564 29.35 18.37 -26.74
C SER A 564 30.80 18.32 -27.24
N GLY A 565 31.29 17.13 -27.56
CA GLY A 565 32.49 16.94 -28.39
C GLY A 565 32.69 15.48 -28.80
N GLY A 566 32.53 15.18 -30.10
CA GLY A 566 33.13 14.00 -30.74
C GLY A 566 34.67 14.12 -30.75
N VAL A 567 35.48 13.13 -31.14
CA VAL A 567 35.36 12.13 -32.20
C VAL A 567 36.47 11.05 -32.01
N VAL A 568 36.28 9.89 -32.64
CA VAL A 568 37.26 8.93 -33.22
C VAL A 568 37.69 7.70 -32.41
N ALA A 569 37.42 6.56 -33.05
CA ALA A 569 37.80 5.19 -32.72
C ALA A 569 39.28 4.85 -33.01
N MET A 570 39.83 3.91 -32.25
CA MET A 570 40.80 2.92 -32.74
C MET A 570 40.62 1.61 -31.96
N GLY A 571 40.42 0.51 -32.70
CA GLY A 571 40.19 -0.82 -32.13
C GLY A 571 41.44 -1.67 -31.93
N ARG A 572 41.24 -2.85 -31.33
CA ARG A 572 41.96 -4.11 -31.61
C ARG A 572 41.23 -5.30 -30.97
N GLN A 573 40.91 -6.31 -31.80
CA GLN A 573 40.50 -7.68 -31.46
C GLN A 573 41.70 -8.47 -30.87
N PHE A 574 41.55 -9.53 -30.05
CA PHE A 574 41.14 -10.94 -30.28
C PHE A 574 41.39 -11.75 -28.95
N PRO A 575 41.14 -13.07 -28.81
CA PRO A 575 39.89 -13.85 -28.88
C PRO A 575 39.61 -14.78 -27.66
N GLY A 576 38.34 -15.15 -27.48
CA GLY A 576 37.79 -16.49 -27.17
C GLY A 576 38.26 -17.34 -25.97
N VAL A 577 37.32 -17.68 -25.06
CA VAL A 577 37.17 -19.03 -24.48
C VAL A 577 35.68 -19.33 -24.22
N THR A 578 35.30 -20.57 -24.51
CA THR A 578 33.98 -21.19 -24.56
C THR A 578 33.48 -21.67 -23.19
N GLN A 579 32.22 -21.34 -22.88
CA GLN A 579 31.14 -22.14 -22.28
C GLN A 579 31.46 -23.29 -21.28
N VAL A 580 30.89 -23.23 -20.07
CA VAL A 580 30.23 -24.37 -19.41
C VAL A 580 29.02 -23.85 -18.61
N VAL A 581 27.85 -24.41 -18.91
CA VAL A 581 26.55 -24.22 -18.27
C VAL A 581 26.45 -25.16 -17.06
N GLY A 582 25.98 -24.66 -15.93
CA GLY A 582 25.75 -25.44 -14.71
C GLY A 582 24.54 -24.92 -13.94
N THR A 583 23.49 -25.73 -13.94
CA THR A 583 22.15 -25.58 -13.36
C THR A 583 22.12 -25.71 -11.83
N CYS A 584 20.99 -25.30 -11.22
CA CYS A 584 20.50 -25.57 -9.84
C CYS A 584 21.03 -24.63 -8.74
N LEU A 585 20.26 -24.19 -7.73
CA LEU A 585 18.98 -24.66 -7.17
C LEU A 585 18.29 -23.48 -6.46
N ALA A 586 16.97 -23.33 -6.64
CA ALA A 586 16.14 -22.42 -5.84
C ALA A 586 15.74 -23.12 -4.52
N VAL A 587 15.86 -22.42 -3.39
CA VAL A 587 15.40 -22.86 -2.06
C VAL A 587 14.66 -21.67 -1.43
N LEU A 588 13.34 -21.61 -1.58
CA LEU A 588 12.25 -22.01 -0.66
C LEU A 588 12.14 -21.17 0.62
N PHE A 589 11.05 -20.38 0.68
CA PHE A 589 10.45 -19.77 1.87
C PHE A 589 9.60 -20.80 2.62
N LEU A 590 9.52 -20.70 3.95
CA LEU A 590 8.35 -21.08 4.77
C LEU A 590 8.50 -20.56 6.22
N VAL A 591 7.41 -19.93 6.69
CA VAL A 591 7.08 -19.38 8.03
C VAL A 591 7.54 -17.96 8.33
#